data_AF-A0A7C1N7V2-F1
#
_entry.id   AF-A0A7C1N7V2-F1
#
_cell.length_a   1.000
_cell.length_b   1.000
_cell.length_c   1.000
_cell.angle_alpha   90.00
_cell.angle_beta   90.00
_cell.angle_gamma   90.00
#
_symmetry.space_group_name_H-M   'P 1'
#
loop_
_entity.id
_entity.type
_entity.pdbx_description
1 polymer ?
#
loop_
_entity_poly.entity_id
_entity_poly.type
_entity_poly.pdbx_seq_one_letter_code
_entity_poly.pdbx_strand_id
1 'polypeptide(L)'
;MIERRTVGWWYWLATLVLLAASFLVWYQAIYLAIILCVVQIVHFAMREISFQAFPVQLRIAYFMFLICGLWGPLRFIHALQILGTAGVILTGYCFLARALALLPWNRKEPLTGAFVKRTIFSMPVEGSILDGPKESPGGE
;
A
#
# COMPACT_ATOMS: atom_id res chain seq x y z
N MET A 1 0.52 16.19 15.07
CA MET A 1 0.47 15.15 14.01
C MET A 1 0.55 13.71 14.52
N ILE A 2 0.63 13.42 15.82
CA ILE A 2 0.38 12.07 16.40
C ILE A 2 -1.14 11.89 16.60
N GLU A 3 -1.92 12.20 15.57
CA GLU A 3 -3.37 12.27 15.64
C GLU A 3 -3.93 10.98 15.06
N ARG A 4 -4.42 10.09 15.94
CA ARG A 4 -5.06 8.78 15.64
C ARG A 4 -4.47 8.02 14.45
N ARG A 5 -3.32 7.35 14.66
CA ARG A 5 -2.77 6.40 13.68
C ARG A 5 -3.81 5.32 13.37
N THR A 6 -4.26 5.26 12.12
CA THR A 6 -5.25 4.27 11.66
C THR A 6 -4.69 2.85 11.77
N VAL A 7 -5.57 1.86 11.82
CA VAL A 7 -5.20 0.43 11.84
C VAL A 7 -4.26 0.09 10.66
N GLY A 8 -4.48 0.71 9.50
CA GLY A 8 -3.62 0.54 8.33
C GLY A 8 -2.18 1.00 8.55
N TRP A 9 -1.97 2.09 9.29
CA TRP A 9 -0.62 2.58 9.59
C TRP A 9 0.16 1.59 10.47
N TRP A 10 -0.48 1.02 11.50
CA TRP A 10 0.15 0.04 12.37
C TRP A 10 0.54 -1.23 11.64
N TYR A 11 -0.32 -1.68 10.72
CA TYR A 11 0.00 -2.79 9.83
C TYR A 11 1.25 -2.52 8.98
N TRP A 12 1.34 -1.33 8.36
CA TRP A 12 2.51 -0.96 7.57
C TRP A 12 3.78 -0.85 8.43
N LEU A 13 3.69 -0.33 9.66
CA LEU A 13 4.83 -0.28 10.57
C LEU A 13 5.32 -1.69 10.92
N ALA A 14 4.40 -2.59 11.30
CA ALA A 14 4.75 -3.97 11.64
C ALA A 14 5.38 -4.69 10.43
N THR A 15 4.82 -4.50 9.23
CA THR A 15 5.40 -5.02 7.98
C THR A 15 6.79 -4.47 7.72
N LEU A 16 7.02 -3.16 7.92
CA LEU A 16 8.34 -2.54 7.75
C LEU A 16 9.36 -3.14 8.71
N VAL A 17 9.01 -3.28 9.98
CA VAL A 17 9.90 -3.86 11.01
C VAL A 17 10.26 -5.30 10.64
N LEU A 18 9.29 -6.12 10.24
CA LEU A 18 9.53 -7.51 9.85
C LEU A 18 10.37 -7.63 8.58
N LEU A 19 10.12 -6.80 7.55
CA LEU A 19 10.94 -6.78 6.34
C LEU A 19 12.38 -6.32 6.66
N ALA A 20 12.54 -5.25 7.42
CA ALA A 20 13.86 -4.76 7.82
C ALA A 20 14.62 -5.81 8.64
N ALA A 21 13.95 -6.47 9.59
CA ALA A 21 14.52 -7.58 10.35
C ALA A 21 14.94 -8.73 9.43
N SER A 22 14.13 -9.08 8.43
CA SER A 22 14.44 -10.14 7.47
C SER A 22 15.68 -9.86 6.62
N PHE A 23 15.96 -8.58 6.39
CA PHE A 23 17.08 -8.13 5.58
C PHE A 23 18.37 -7.98 6.40
N LEU A 24 18.27 -7.57 7.68
CA LEU A 24 19.42 -7.18 8.49
C LEU A 24 19.88 -8.23 9.51
N VAL A 25 18.94 -8.95 10.14
CA VAL A 25 19.24 -9.74 11.35
C VAL A 25 18.72 -11.17 11.25
N TRP A 26 17.48 -11.35 10.78
CA TRP A 26 16.76 -12.61 10.91
C TRP A 26 15.99 -12.97 9.64
N TYR A 27 16.64 -13.69 8.72
CA TYR A 27 16.08 -14.04 7.41
C TYR A 27 14.66 -14.65 7.47
N GLN A 28 14.36 -15.49 8.47
CA GLN A 28 13.02 -16.10 8.58
C GLN A 28 11.91 -15.10 8.94
N ALA A 29 12.22 -13.87 9.34
CA ALA A 29 11.22 -12.82 9.54
C ALA A 29 10.44 -12.48 8.26
N ILE A 30 10.96 -12.85 7.07
CA ILE A 30 10.22 -12.71 5.80
C ILE A 30 8.93 -13.54 5.81
N TYR A 31 8.93 -14.72 6.44
CA TYR A 31 7.74 -15.56 6.54
C TYR A 31 6.68 -14.93 7.45
N LEU A 32 7.11 -14.26 8.52
CA LEU A 32 6.21 -13.49 9.38
C LEU A 32 5.61 -12.30 8.63
N ALA A 33 6.40 -11.61 7.80
CA ALA A 33 5.90 -10.53 6.95
C ALA A 33 4.86 -11.04 5.94
N ILE A 34 5.09 -12.20 5.33
CA ILE A 34 4.14 -12.87 4.41
C ILE A 34 2.83 -13.16 5.13
N ILE A 35 2.87 -13.80 6.31
CA ILE A 35 1.67 -14.10 7.11
C ILE A 35 0.92 -12.81 7.46
N LEU A 36 1.66 -11.78 7.91
CA LEU A 36 1.06 -10.50 8.25
C LEU A 36 0.38 -9.83 7.03
N CYS A 37 0.99 -9.90 5.85
CA CYS A 37 0.39 -9.38 4.62
C CYS A 37 -0.89 -10.15 4.24
N VAL A 38 -0.94 -11.47 4.41
CA VAL A 38 -2.16 -12.26 4.20
C VAL A 38 -3.26 -11.81 5.17
N VAL A 39 -2.95 -11.67 6.45
CA VAL A 39 -3.89 -11.17 7.47
C VAL A 39 -4.42 -9.78 7.10
N GLN A 40 -3.55 -8.89 6.63
CA GLN A 40 -3.96 -7.56 6.16
C GLN A 40 -4.94 -7.61 5.00
N ILE A 41 -4.68 -8.45 3.99
CA ILE A 41 -5.56 -8.62 2.84
C ILE A 41 -6.93 -9.10 3.30
N VAL A 42 -6.97 -10.14 4.14
CA VAL A 42 -8.23 -10.72 4.65
C VAL A 42 -9.00 -9.69 5.48
N HIS A 43 -8.36 -9.03 6.43
CA HIS A 43 -9.01 -8.04 7.29
C HIS A 43 -9.59 -6.89 6.46
N PHE A 44 -8.85 -6.32 5.51
CA PHE A 44 -9.37 -5.24 4.68
C PHE A 44 -10.41 -5.73 3.66
N ALA A 45 -10.30 -6.94 3.12
CA ALA A 45 -11.32 -7.50 2.23
C ALA A 45 -12.65 -7.72 2.95
N MET A 46 -12.61 -8.17 4.22
CA MET A 46 -13.80 -8.30 5.06
C MET A 46 -14.38 -6.93 5.43
N ARG A 47 -13.53 -5.95 5.74
CA ARG A 47 -13.95 -4.60 6.11
C ARG A 47 -14.60 -3.84 4.95
N GLU A 48 -14.04 -3.94 3.75
CA GLU A 48 -14.51 -3.22 2.55
C GLU A 48 -15.56 -4.02 1.77
N ILE A 49 -15.79 -5.30 2.14
CA ILE A 49 -16.73 -6.23 1.47
C ILE A 49 -16.42 -6.38 -0.03
N SER A 50 -15.20 -6.04 -0.46
CA SER A 50 -14.81 -6.04 -1.86
C SER A 50 -13.31 -6.22 -2.03
N PHE A 51 -12.91 -7.23 -2.82
CA PHE A 51 -11.53 -7.41 -3.26
C PHE A 51 -11.08 -6.35 -4.27
N GLN A 52 -12.04 -5.67 -4.91
CA GLN A 52 -11.76 -4.57 -5.83
C GLN A 52 -11.61 -3.24 -5.10
N ALA A 53 -11.85 -3.18 -3.78
CA ALA A 53 -11.59 -1.98 -3.02
C ALA A 53 -10.11 -1.61 -3.11
N PHE A 54 -9.83 -0.32 -3.35
CA PHE A 54 -8.47 0.18 -3.54
C PHE A 54 -7.50 -0.20 -2.40
N PRO A 55 -7.90 -0.13 -1.10
CA PRO A 55 -7.03 -0.57 0.00
C PRO A 55 -6.65 -2.05 -0.05
N VAL A 56 -7.52 -2.90 -0.62
CA VAL A 56 -7.27 -4.34 -0.79
C VAL A 56 -6.35 -4.58 -1.98
N GLN A 57 -6.61 -3.91 -3.12
CA GLN A 57 -5.74 -3.97 -4.31
C GLN A 57 -4.29 -3.59 -3.99
N LEU A 58 -4.07 -2.51 -3.23
CA LEU A 58 -2.73 -2.09 -2.80
C LEU A 58 -2.00 -3.16 -1.99
N ARG A 59 -2.71 -3.83 -1.08
CA ARG A 59 -2.14 -4.88 -0.23
C ARG A 59 -1.84 -6.15 -1.02
N ILE A 60 -2.72 -6.52 -1.95
CA ILE A 60 -2.48 -7.64 -2.86
C ILE A 60 -1.25 -7.36 -3.72
N ALA A 61 -1.15 -6.17 -4.33
CA ALA A 61 0.01 -5.81 -5.15
C ALA A 61 1.32 -5.84 -4.35
N TYR A 62 1.31 -5.28 -3.13
CA TYR A 62 2.45 -5.33 -2.23
C TYR A 62 2.85 -6.77 -1.90
N PHE A 63 1.88 -7.61 -1.54
CA PHE A 63 2.09 -9.03 -1.27
C PHE A 63 2.67 -9.78 -2.47
N MET A 64 2.17 -9.52 -3.68
CA MET A 64 2.71 -10.11 -4.91
C MET A 64 4.18 -9.75 -5.10
N PHE A 65 4.55 -8.47 -4.94
CA PHE A 65 5.96 -8.07 -4.97
C PHE A 65 6.79 -8.75 -3.87
N LEU A 66 6.22 -8.97 -2.68
CA LEU A 66 6.90 -9.63 -1.57
C LEU A 66 7.24 -11.09 -1.95
N ILE A 67 6.29 -11.80 -2.56
CA ILE A 67 6.49 -13.15 -3.08
C ILE A 67 7.49 -13.17 -4.24
N CYS A 68 7.39 -12.23 -5.20
CA CYS A 68 8.36 -12.13 -6.30
C CYS A 68 9.79 -11.96 -5.77
N GLY A 69 10.00 -11.16 -4.72
CA GLY A 69 11.32 -10.95 -4.13
C GLY A 69 11.91 -12.19 -3.43
N LEU A 70 11.13 -13.26 -3.22
CA LEU A 70 11.69 -14.54 -2.75
C LEU A 70 12.56 -15.21 -3.81
N TRP A 71 12.34 -14.90 -5.09
CA TRP A 71 13.19 -15.40 -6.15
C TRP A 71 14.53 -14.66 -6.12
N GLY A 72 15.63 -15.41 -6.09
CA GLY A 72 17.00 -14.88 -5.92
C GLY A 72 17.33 -13.64 -6.76
N PRO A 73 17.07 -13.64 -8.08
CA PRO A 73 17.32 -12.49 -8.95
C PRO A 73 16.49 -11.24 -8.62
N LEU A 74 15.33 -11.42 -7.98
CA LEU A 74 14.38 -10.35 -7.65
C LEU A 74 14.47 -9.90 -6.20
N ARG A 75 15.44 -10.38 -5.41
CA ARG A 75 15.61 -9.99 -3.99
C ARG A 75 15.72 -8.49 -3.75
N PHE A 76 16.22 -7.74 -4.74
CA PHE A 76 16.27 -6.27 -4.66
C PHE A 76 14.89 -5.63 -4.45
N ILE A 77 13.81 -6.31 -4.84
CA ILE A 77 12.42 -5.87 -4.60
C ILE A 77 12.14 -5.69 -3.10
N HIS A 78 12.72 -6.52 -2.22
CA HIS A 78 12.54 -6.36 -0.77
C HIS A 78 13.17 -5.06 -0.26
N ALA A 79 14.34 -4.66 -0.80
CA ALA A 79 14.93 -3.37 -0.48
C ALA A 79 14.04 -2.20 -0.95
N LEU A 80 13.48 -2.30 -2.16
CA LEU A 80 12.52 -1.32 -2.66
C LEU A 80 11.25 -1.25 -1.79
N GLN A 81 10.77 -2.38 -1.27
CA GLN A 81 9.63 -2.42 -0.35
C GLN A 81 9.93 -1.81 1.01
N ILE A 82 11.14 -1.99 1.55
CA ILE A 82 11.57 -1.34 2.79
C ILE A 82 11.58 0.18 2.59
N LEU A 83 12.22 0.66 1.53
CA LEU A 83 12.29 2.10 1.22
C LEU A 83 10.90 2.68 0.95
N GLY A 84 10.08 1.98 0.17
CA GLY A 84 8.71 2.40 -0.15
C GLY A 84 7.83 2.46 1.09
N THR A 85 7.84 1.42 1.93
CA THR A 85 7.04 1.36 3.16
C THR A 85 7.51 2.38 4.20
N ALA A 86 8.82 2.58 4.34
CA ALA A 86 9.37 3.66 5.16
C ALA A 86 8.89 5.03 4.66
N GLY A 87 8.90 5.25 3.34
CA GLY A 87 8.34 6.45 2.71
C GLY A 87 6.86 6.67 3.08
N VAL A 88 6.04 5.62 3.02
CA VAL A 88 4.62 5.69 3.43
C VAL A 88 4.47 6.07 4.90
N ILE A 89 5.25 5.45 5.78
CA ILE A 89 5.17 5.69 7.22
C ILE A 89 5.58 7.12 7.59
N LEU A 90 6.60 7.66 6.91
CA LEU A 90 7.18 8.97 7.20
C LEU A 90 6.43 10.12 6.50
N THR A 91 5.94 9.90 5.28
CA THR A 91 5.39 10.98 4.43
C THR A 91 3.93 10.76 4.03
N GLY A 92 3.38 9.57 4.24
CA GLY A 92 2.06 9.18 3.69
C GLY A 92 2.06 8.94 2.18
N TYR A 93 3.17 9.21 1.48
CA TYR A 93 3.27 9.04 0.03
C TYR A 93 3.62 7.60 -0.34
N CYS A 94 2.80 6.98 -1.19
CA CYS A 94 3.01 5.63 -1.71
C CYS A 94 3.07 5.63 -3.25
N PHE A 95 4.24 5.41 -3.83
CA PHE A 95 4.38 5.31 -5.30
C PHE A 95 3.55 4.15 -5.87
N LEU A 96 3.51 3.00 -5.19
CA LEU A 96 2.71 1.85 -5.60
C LEU A 96 1.21 2.20 -5.67
N ALA A 97 0.71 2.96 -4.70
CA ALA A 97 -0.67 3.43 -4.73
C ALA A 97 -0.95 4.35 -5.93
N ARG A 98 -0.01 5.24 -6.29
CA ARG A 98 -0.13 6.08 -7.49
C ARG A 98 -0.07 5.26 -8.79
N ALA A 99 0.79 4.25 -8.85
CA ALA A 99 0.85 3.34 -10.00
C ALA A 99 -0.44 2.54 -10.18
N LEU A 100 -1.01 2.01 -9.09
CA LEU A 100 -2.30 1.31 -9.11
C LEU A 100 -3.45 2.24 -9.53
N ALA A 101 -3.42 3.50 -9.13
CA ALA A 101 -4.44 4.48 -9.52
C ALA A 101 -4.48 4.76 -11.03
N LEU A 102 -3.38 4.51 -11.76
CA LEU A 102 -3.31 4.68 -13.22
C LEU A 102 -3.84 3.47 -13.99
N LEU A 103 -4.12 2.34 -13.33
CA LEU A 103 -4.61 1.14 -13.99
C LEU A 103 -6.03 1.36 -14.56
N PRO A 104 -6.38 0.71 -15.69
CA PRO A 104 -7.60 1.03 -16.43
C PRO A 104 -8.88 0.82 -15.63
N TRP A 105 -8.90 -0.09 -14.67
CA TRP A 105 -10.03 -0.33 -13.77
C TRP A 105 -10.11 0.62 -12.58
N ASN A 106 -9.04 1.38 -12.29
CA ASN A 106 -8.99 2.31 -11.16
C ASN A 106 -9.07 3.79 -11.59
N ARG A 107 -9.01 4.07 -12.91
CA ARG A 107 -9.11 5.42 -13.47
C ARG A 107 -10.49 5.68 -14.07
N LYS A 108 -11.05 6.86 -13.80
CA LYS A 108 -12.28 7.37 -14.44
C LYS A 108 -12.00 8.26 -15.66
N GLU A 109 -10.77 8.74 -15.78
CA GLU A 109 -10.32 9.61 -16.86
C GLU A 109 -9.44 8.83 -17.87
N PRO A 110 -9.42 9.25 -19.15
CA PRO A 110 -8.49 8.70 -20.14
C PRO A 110 -7.03 8.87 -19.70
N LEU A 111 -6.19 7.88 -20.01
CA LEU A 111 -4.77 7.93 -19.68
C LEU A 111 -4.09 8.99 -20.56
N THR A 112 -3.84 10.16 -19.98
CA THR A 112 -3.13 11.27 -20.63
C THR A 112 -1.85 11.58 -19.87
N GLY A 113 -0.83 12.12 -20.56
CA GLY A 113 0.42 12.52 -19.90
C GLY A 113 0.21 13.54 -18.77
N ALA A 114 -0.77 14.44 -18.93
CA ALA A 114 -1.19 15.37 -17.90
C ALA A 114 -1.77 14.66 -16.65
N PHE A 115 -2.62 13.65 -16.86
CA PHE A 115 -3.19 12.84 -15.77
C PHE A 115 -2.11 12.03 -15.03
N VAL A 116 -1.15 11.45 -15.76
CA VAL A 116 0.00 10.74 -15.15
C VAL A 116 0.82 11.69 -14.28
N LYS A 117 1.19 12.86 -14.82
CA LYS A 117 1.95 13.87 -14.07
C LYS A 117 1.18 14.32 -12.83
N ARG A 118 -0.12 14.61 -12.96
CA ARG A 118 -0.97 14.98 -11.81
C ARG A 118 -1.00 13.87 -10.75
N THR A 119 -1.15 12.62 -11.17
CA THR A 119 -1.28 11.49 -10.24
C THR A 119 0.02 11.22 -9.49
N ILE A 120 1.15 11.20 -10.18
CA ILE A 120 2.47 10.97 -9.57
C ILE A 120 2.90 12.14 -8.67
N PHE A 121 2.68 13.40 -9.09
CA PHE A 121 3.11 14.56 -8.31
C PHE A 121 2.06 15.10 -7.34
N SER A 122 0.89 14.46 -7.22
CA SER A 122 -0.12 14.87 -6.25
C SER A 122 0.35 14.63 -4.81
N MET A 123 0.21 15.65 -3.97
CA MET A 123 0.54 15.55 -2.55
C MET A 123 -0.36 14.50 -1.85
N PRO A 124 0.15 13.82 -0.81
CA PRO A 124 -0.68 13.05 0.09
C PRO A 124 -1.53 14.04 0.91
N VAL A 125 -2.79 14.27 0.50
CA VAL A 125 -3.77 15.01 1.32
C VAL A 125 -4.90 14.06 1.72
N GLU A 126 -5.47 14.25 2.91
CA GLU A 126 -6.65 13.49 3.34
C GLU A 126 -7.78 13.67 2.31
N GLY A 127 -8.33 12.57 1.79
CA GLY A 127 -9.31 12.62 0.70
C GLY A 127 -8.75 12.81 -0.72
N SER A 128 -7.42 12.86 -0.93
CA SER A 128 -6.86 12.82 -2.29
C SER A 128 -6.87 11.39 -2.82
N ILE A 129 -7.86 11.06 -3.66
CA ILE A 129 -7.92 9.95 -4.64
C ILE A 129 -7.82 8.52 -4.06
N LEU A 130 -7.22 8.33 -2.87
CA LEU A 130 -6.87 7.04 -2.27
C LEU A 130 -7.80 6.64 -1.13
N ASP A 131 -8.59 7.59 -0.61
CA ASP A 131 -9.77 7.27 0.18
C ASP A 131 -10.91 7.09 -0.84
N GLY A 132 -11.53 5.90 -0.85
CA GLY A 132 -12.79 5.69 -1.58
C GLY A 132 -13.82 6.76 -1.20
N PRO A 133 -14.88 6.96 -2.00
CA PRO A 133 -15.84 8.04 -1.80
C PRO A 133 -16.26 8.08 -0.33
N LYS A 134 -15.94 9.19 0.36
CA LYS A 134 -16.52 9.46 1.67
C LYS A 134 -18.03 9.43 1.48
N GLU A 135 -18.73 8.63 2.27
CA GLU A 135 -20.18 8.79 2.41
C GLU A 135 -20.44 10.28 2.63
N SER A 136 -21.27 10.84 1.76
CA SER A 136 -21.83 12.18 1.98
C SER A 136 -22.43 12.16 3.39
N PRO A 137 -22.13 13.13 4.26
CA PRO A 137 -22.99 13.32 5.41
C PRO A 137 -24.37 13.60 4.81
N GLY A 138 -25.32 12.69 5.08
CA GLY A 138 -26.72 12.94 4.79
C GLY A 138 -27.08 14.28 5.40
N GLY A 139 -27.51 15.21 4.56
CA GLY A 139 -28.10 16.45 5.02
C GLY A 139 -29.38 16.12 5.77
N GLU A 140 -29.47 16.62 6.99
CA GLU A 140 -30.73 17.06 7.59
C GLU A 140 -30.82 18.58 7.44
#